data_AF-A0A6N2VKU0-F1
#
_entry.id   AF-A0A6N2VKU0-F1
#
_cell.length_a   1.000
_cell.length_b   1.000
_cell.length_c   1.000
_cell.angle_alpha   90.00
_cell.angle_beta   90.00
_cell.angle_gamma   90.00
#
_symmetry.space_group_name_H-M   'P 1'
#
loop_
_entity.id
_entity.type
_entity.pdbx_description
1 polymer ?
#
loop_
_entity_poly.entity_id
_entity_poly.type
_entity_poly.pdbx_seq_one_letter_code
_entity_poly.pdbx_strand_id
1 'polypeptide(L)'
;MRVFRRNRDTADSAHRLPQATVRRAGRAEDTSVCSASPWRYGLQARIISHDRYFLDEIVDKIWELKDGKITEYWGNYSDYLRQKEEERKSQAAEYEQFIAERARLERAAEEKRKQARKIEQKAKGASKKKSTEGGGRLAHQKSIGSKEKKMHNAAKSLEHRIAALGNVEAPEDIRRIRFRQSKALELHNPYPIVGTEINKIFGDKALFENASFQIPLGAKVALTGGNGTGKTTLIQMILNHEEGISISPKAKIGYFAQNGYKYNSNQNVMEFMQEDCDYNISEIRSVLASMGFKQNDIGKSLSVLSGGEIIKLLLAKMLMGRYNILLMDEPSNFLDIPSLEALEILMKEYAGTIVFITHDKRLLENVADVVYEIRDKKINLKH
;
A
#
# COMPACT_ATOMS: atom_id res chain seq x y z
N MET A 1 -5.65 12.40 -21.60
CA MET A 1 -6.32 13.42 -20.75
C MET A 1 -5.78 14.79 -21.15
N ARG A 2 -6.66 15.79 -21.38
CA ARG A 2 -6.38 17.05 -22.11
C ARG A 2 -5.47 18.02 -21.34
N VAL A 3 -4.50 18.59 -22.06
CA VAL A 3 -3.66 19.70 -21.59
C VAL A 3 -4.47 21.00 -21.64
N PHE A 4 -4.63 21.67 -20.49
CA PHE A 4 -5.13 23.05 -20.43
C PHE A 4 -3.94 24.00 -20.23
N ARG A 5 -3.67 24.85 -21.22
CA ARG A 5 -2.84 26.05 -21.07
C ARG A 5 -3.76 27.22 -20.70
N ARG A 6 -3.55 27.81 -19.52
CA ARG A 6 -4.07 29.13 -19.18
C ARG A 6 -2.87 30.08 -19.13
N ASN A 7 -2.73 30.94 -20.13
CA ASN A 7 -1.89 32.14 -20.01
C ASN A 7 -2.70 33.19 -19.23
N ARG A 8 -2.07 33.80 -18.22
CA ARG A 8 -2.50 35.06 -17.62
C ARG A 8 -1.58 36.17 -18.13
N ASP A 9 -2.15 37.37 -18.11
CA ASP A 9 -1.58 38.70 -18.33
C ASP A 9 -1.62 39.12 -19.83
N THR A 10 -2.19 40.26 -20.25
CA THR A 10 -2.40 41.58 -19.63
C THR A 10 -3.60 42.31 -20.26
N ALA A 11 -4.19 43.27 -19.54
CA ALA A 11 -5.20 44.22 -20.03
C ALA A 11 -4.58 45.37 -20.84
N ASP A 12 -5.34 45.84 -21.84
CA ASP A 12 -5.39 47.14 -22.51
C ASP A 12 -4.10 47.81 -23.07
N SER A 13 -3.95 47.80 -24.39
CA SER A 13 -4.54 48.82 -25.30
C SER A 13 -3.72 49.05 -26.58
N ALA A 14 -4.47 49.03 -27.70
CA ALA A 14 -4.33 49.75 -28.97
C ALA A 14 -2.98 49.82 -29.75
N HIS A 15 -3.15 49.43 -31.02
CA HIS A 15 -2.58 50.01 -32.25
C HIS A 15 -1.40 49.32 -32.97
N ARG A 16 -1.74 48.97 -34.24
CA ARG A 16 -0.93 48.89 -35.47
C ARG A 16 -0.07 47.64 -35.69
N LEU A 17 -0.59 46.78 -36.57
CA LEU A 17 0.21 45.96 -37.48
C LEU A 17 1.15 46.85 -38.30
N PRO A 18 2.35 46.36 -38.65
CA PRO A 18 2.54 45.96 -40.04
C PRO A 18 3.33 44.66 -40.25
N GLN A 19 3.23 44.21 -41.50
CA GLN A 19 3.78 42.99 -42.10
C GLN A 19 5.30 42.95 -42.25
N ALA A 20 5.76 41.75 -42.66
CA ALA A 20 6.97 41.43 -43.41
C ALA A 20 8.24 41.27 -42.54
N THR A 21 9.19 40.37 -42.79
CA THR A 21 9.53 39.57 -43.97
C THR A 21 10.47 38.46 -43.49
N VAL A 22 10.34 37.24 -44.03
CA VAL A 22 11.35 36.19 -43.86
C VAL A 22 12.56 36.50 -44.74
N ARG A 23 13.76 36.58 -44.15
CA ARG A 23 15.03 36.43 -44.88
C ARG A 23 15.98 35.50 -44.13
N ARG A 24 16.40 34.44 -44.83
CA ARG A 24 17.54 33.55 -44.51
C ARG A 24 18.83 34.15 -45.04
N ALA A 25 19.92 33.98 -44.28
CA ALA A 25 21.35 33.81 -44.67
C ALA A 25 22.19 34.27 -43.45
N GLY A 26 23.31 33.70 -43.05
CA GLY A 26 24.17 32.61 -43.51
C GLY A 26 25.22 32.33 -42.42
N ARG A 27 26.06 31.30 -42.61
CA ARG A 27 27.18 30.90 -41.73
C ARG A 27 28.31 31.92 -41.72
N ALA A 28 28.98 32.08 -40.58
CA ALA A 28 30.45 31.97 -40.41
C ALA A 28 30.82 32.09 -38.93
N GLU A 29 31.82 31.32 -38.53
CA GLU A 29 32.43 31.24 -37.20
C GLU A 29 33.24 32.50 -36.89
N ASP A 30 33.19 33.00 -35.65
CA ASP A 30 34.42 33.39 -34.93
C ASP A 30 34.18 33.59 -33.43
N THR A 31 35.14 33.08 -32.68
CA THR A 31 35.23 33.01 -31.22
C THR A 31 35.21 34.37 -30.52
N SER A 32 34.32 34.53 -29.53
CA SER A 32 34.60 35.37 -28.37
C SER A 32 34.11 34.68 -27.10
N VAL A 33 35.06 34.43 -26.20
CA VAL A 33 34.82 33.95 -24.85
C VAL A 33 34.15 35.09 -24.08
N CYS A 34 32.84 35.01 -23.91
CA CYS A 34 32.10 35.81 -22.92
C CYS A 34 31.76 34.90 -21.74
N SER A 35 32.68 34.83 -20.78
CA SER A 35 32.38 34.41 -19.42
C SER A 35 31.61 35.55 -18.73
N ALA A 36 30.31 35.38 -18.51
CA ALA A 36 29.62 35.77 -17.28
C ALA A 36 28.11 35.62 -17.43
N SER A 37 27.58 34.74 -16.58
CA SER A 37 26.23 34.69 -16.00
C SER A 37 25.46 33.44 -16.42
N PRO A 38 25.43 32.39 -15.56
CA PRO A 38 24.44 31.35 -15.69
C PRO A 38 23.09 32.00 -15.42
N TRP A 39 22.35 32.27 -16.49
CA TRP A 39 20.92 32.49 -16.38
C TRP A 39 20.33 31.23 -15.75
N ARG A 40 20.10 31.28 -14.43
CA ARG A 40 19.26 30.32 -13.71
C ARG A 40 17.84 30.53 -14.20
N TYR A 41 17.53 29.95 -15.37
CA TYR A 41 16.15 29.64 -15.71
C TYR A 41 15.71 28.58 -14.70
N GLY A 42 15.17 29.03 -13.58
CA GLY A 42 14.47 28.18 -12.63
C GLY A 42 13.22 27.63 -13.30
N LEU A 43 13.38 26.55 -14.07
CA LEU A 43 12.28 25.82 -14.66
C LEU A 43 11.49 25.18 -13.51
N GLN A 44 10.38 25.80 -13.13
CA GLN A 44 9.37 25.15 -12.30
C GLN A 44 8.55 24.22 -13.20
N ALA A 45 8.85 22.93 -13.13
CA ALA A 45 8.07 21.89 -13.77
C ALA A 45 7.17 21.21 -12.74
N ARG A 46 5.89 21.02 -13.06
CA ARG A 46 4.99 20.15 -12.30
C ARG A 46 4.88 18.83 -13.04
N ILE A 47 5.25 17.74 -12.39
CA ILE A 47 5.27 16.43 -12.99
C ILE A 47 4.34 15.53 -12.18
N ILE A 48 3.50 14.77 -12.88
CA ILE A 48 2.69 13.70 -12.30
C ILE A 48 3.27 12.42 -12.87
N SER A 49 3.89 11.60 -12.02
CA SER A 49 4.49 10.32 -12.42
C SER A 49 4.13 9.25 -11.39
N HIS A 50 4.00 8.01 -11.86
CA HIS A 50 3.93 6.82 -11.01
C HIS A 50 5.28 6.08 -10.92
N ASP A 51 6.30 6.57 -11.64
CA ASP A 51 7.65 6.03 -11.57
C ASP A 51 8.39 6.64 -10.37
N ARG A 52 8.59 5.81 -9.35
CA ARG A 52 9.25 6.20 -8.10
C ARG A 52 10.71 6.55 -8.30
N TYR A 53 11.41 5.89 -9.21
CA TYR A 53 12.82 6.17 -9.49
C TYR A 53 12.97 7.55 -10.13
N PHE A 54 12.11 7.84 -11.11
CA PHE A 54 12.04 9.16 -11.72
C PHE A 54 11.72 10.25 -10.68
N LEU A 55 10.76 10.00 -9.79
CA LEU A 55 10.44 10.94 -8.71
C LEU A 55 11.60 11.12 -7.73
N ASP A 56 12.35 10.07 -7.42
CA ASP A 56 13.45 10.13 -6.46
C ASP A 56 14.65 10.95 -6.97
N GLU A 57 14.90 10.90 -8.27
CA GLU A 57 16.06 11.53 -8.91
C GLU A 57 15.82 13.02 -9.26
N ILE A 58 14.58 13.41 -9.53
CA ILE A 58 14.28 14.72 -10.16
C ILE A 58 13.52 15.66 -9.22
N VAL A 59 12.73 15.12 -8.29
CA VAL A 59 11.80 15.93 -7.51
C VAL A 59 12.46 16.38 -6.21
N ASP A 60 12.30 17.68 -5.92
CA ASP A 60 12.72 18.35 -4.70
C ASP A 60 11.55 18.63 -3.73
N LYS A 61 10.31 18.50 -4.22
CA LYS A 61 9.07 18.73 -3.48
C LYS A 61 7.91 17.87 -3.97
N ILE A 62 7.24 17.19 -3.04
CA ILE A 62 6.08 16.33 -3.31
C ILE A 62 4.80 16.95 -2.76
N TRP A 63 3.74 16.93 -3.56
CA TRP A 63 2.40 17.33 -3.16
C TRP A 63 1.50 16.10 -3.09
N GLU A 64 1.01 15.78 -1.90
CA GLU A 64 0.02 14.72 -1.68
C GLU A 64 -1.38 15.33 -1.63
N LEU A 65 -2.29 14.84 -2.47
CA LEU A 65 -3.71 15.19 -2.40
C LEU A 65 -4.47 14.06 -1.71
N LYS A 66 -4.89 14.27 -0.47
CA LYS A 66 -5.70 13.31 0.31
C LYS A 66 -6.93 14.01 0.87
N ASP A 67 -8.11 13.42 0.68
CA ASP A 67 -9.40 13.93 1.17
C ASP A 67 -9.67 15.41 0.86
N GLY A 68 -9.25 15.85 -0.35
CA GLY A 68 -9.40 17.22 -0.82
C GLY A 68 -8.41 18.23 -0.21
N LYS A 69 -7.47 17.78 0.62
CA LYS A 69 -6.39 18.58 1.19
C LYS A 69 -5.07 18.29 0.48
N ILE A 70 -4.27 19.33 0.28
CA ILE A 70 -2.92 19.22 -0.28
C ILE A 70 -1.92 19.38 0.87
N THR A 71 -1.11 18.35 1.09
CA THR A 71 0.03 18.38 2.01
C THR A 71 1.32 18.45 1.21
N GLU A 72 2.24 19.30 1.64
CA GLU A 72 3.52 19.49 0.97
C GLU A 72 4.65 18.83 1.76
N TYR A 73 5.47 18.04 1.08
CA TYR A 73 6.65 17.41 1.65
C TYR A 73 7.88 17.85 0.87
N TRP A 74 8.95 18.18 1.58
CA TRP A 74 10.23 18.56 0.98
C TRP A 74 11.15 17.35 0.86
N GLY A 75 11.92 17.31 -0.21
CA GLY A 75 12.80 16.19 -0.55
C GLY A 75 12.23 15.31 -1.64
N ASN A 76 12.90 14.19 -1.85
CA ASN A 76 12.56 13.23 -2.89
C ASN A 76 11.47 12.23 -2.41
N TYR A 77 11.17 11.23 -3.22
CA TYR A 77 10.12 10.26 -2.90
C TYR A 77 10.48 9.37 -1.69
N SER A 78 11.75 9.00 -1.54
CA SER A 78 12.25 8.27 -0.37
C SER A 78 12.16 9.10 0.92
N ASP A 79 12.47 10.39 0.86
CA ASP A 79 12.32 11.31 1.99
C ASP A 79 10.86 11.50 2.40
N TYR A 80 9.96 11.60 1.43
CA TYR A 80 8.51 11.64 1.65
C TYR A 80 8.01 10.40 2.40
N LEU A 81 8.44 9.20 2.00
CA LEU A 81 8.05 7.97 2.69
C LEU A 81 8.53 7.94 4.13
N ARG A 82 9.76 8.38 4.39
CA ARG A 82 10.33 8.44 5.75
C ARG A 82 9.55 9.42 6.63
N GLN A 83 9.25 10.62 6.12
CA GLN A 83 8.43 11.62 6.83
C GLN A 83 7.06 11.05 7.17
N LYS A 84 6.41 10.36 6.21
CA LYS A 84 5.10 9.75 6.41
C LYS A 84 5.11 8.62 7.45
N GLU A 85 6.17 7.81 7.47
CA GLU A 85 6.31 6.76 8.48
C GLU A 85 6.51 7.33 9.88
N GLU A 86 7.28 8.42 9.99
CA GLU A 86 7.53 9.12 11.25
C GLU A 86 6.27 9.83 11.77
N GLU A 87 5.53 10.51 10.89
CA GLU A 87 4.21 11.07 11.21
C GLU A 87 3.25 9.99 11.72
N ARG A 88 3.21 8.83 11.06
CA ARG A 88 2.38 7.70 11.50
C ARG A 88 2.80 7.20 12.88
N LYS A 89 4.12 7.08 13.15
CA LYS A 89 4.64 6.67 14.47
C LYS A 89 4.27 7.69 15.54
N SER A 90 4.40 8.98 15.24
CA SER A 90 4.01 10.06 16.16
C SER A 90 2.51 10.04 16.45
N GLN A 91 1.66 9.93 15.41
CA GLN A 91 0.21 9.82 15.57
C GLN A 91 -0.18 8.57 16.36
N ALA A 92 0.49 7.43 16.13
CA ALA A 92 0.24 6.21 16.88
C ALA A 92 0.60 6.34 18.36
N ALA A 93 1.74 6.98 18.66
CA ALA A 93 2.15 7.24 20.04
C ALA A 93 1.19 8.23 20.74
N GLU A 94 0.75 9.28 20.05
CA GLU A 94 -0.22 10.25 20.58
C GLU A 94 -1.58 9.59 20.83
N TYR A 95 -2.05 8.76 19.90
CA TYR A 95 -3.28 7.99 20.05
C TYR A 95 -3.20 6.99 21.22
N GLU A 96 -2.07 6.30 21.38
CA GLU A 96 -1.84 5.38 22.51
C GLU A 96 -1.84 6.13 23.85
N GLN A 97 -1.17 7.28 23.93
CA GLN A 97 -1.19 8.15 25.11
C GLN A 97 -2.60 8.64 25.43
N PHE A 98 -3.36 9.03 24.41
CA PHE A 98 -4.74 9.45 24.54
C PHE A 98 -5.62 8.31 25.08
N ILE A 99 -5.51 7.10 24.54
CA ILE A 99 -6.23 5.92 25.05
C ILE A 99 -5.84 5.63 26.50
N ALA A 100 -4.55 5.65 26.82
CA ALA A 100 -4.05 5.34 28.15
C ALA A 100 -4.55 6.35 29.20
N GLU A 101 -4.51 7.65 28.88
CA GLU A 101 -4.99 8.71 29.77
C GLU A 101 -6.51 8.65 29.94
N ARG A 102 -7.25 8.42 28.85
CA ARG A 102 -8.70 8.20 28.94
C ARG A 102 -9.05 7.00 29.82
N ALA A 103 -8.40 5.85 29.61
CA ALA A 103 -8.62 4.64 30.40
C ALA A 103 -8.23 4.83 31.89
N ARG A 104 -7.22 5.66 32.18
CA ARG A 104 -6.84 6.03 33.55
C ARG A 104 -7.91 6.87 34.22
N LEU A 105 -8.42 7.89 33.54
CA LEU A 105 -9.48 8.76 34.08
C LEU A 105 -10.79 7.99 34.28
N GLU A 106 -11.14 7.09 33.36
CA GLU A 106 -12.34 6.24 33.47
C GLU A 106 -12.24 5.33 34.71
N ARG A 107 -11.09 4.67 34.93
CA ARG A 107 -10.85 3.87 36.14
C ARG A 107 -10.96 4.70 37.41
N ALA A 108 -10.35 5.89 37.43
CA ALA A 108 -10.42 6.79 38.58
C ALA A 108 -11.86 7.26 38.86
N ALA A 109 -12.64 7.60 37.83
CA ALA A 109 -14.04 7.97 37.96
C ALA A 109 -14.88 6.81 38.51
N GLU A 110 -14.64 5.60 38.03
CA GLU A 110 -15.36 4.41 38.50
C GLU A 110 -15.01 4.04 39.95
N GLU A 111 -13.75 4.14 40.35
CA GLU A 111 -13.34 3.96 41.75
C GLU A 111 -14.03 4.97 42.67
N LYS A 112 -14.09 6.24 42.27
CA LYS A 112 -14.79 7.29 43.03
C LYS A 112 -16.29 7.01 43.13
N ARG A 113 -16.92 6.50 42.06
CA ARG A 113 -18.32 6.03 42.09
C ARG A 113 -18.51 4.83 43.02
N LYS A 114 -17.61 3.83 42.98
CA LYS A 114 -17.64 2.66 43.87
C LYS A 114 -17.48 3.07 45.33
N GLN A 115 -16.59 4.03 45.62
CA GLN A 115 -16.42 4.60 46.97
C GLN A 115 -17.68 5.31 47.44
N ALA A 116 -18.32 6.13 46.59
CA ALA A 116 -19.59 6.78 46.89
C ALA A 116 -20.68 5.75 47.22
N ARG A 117 -20.84 4.70 46.39
CA ARG A 117 -21.81 3.61 46.63
C ARG A 117 -21.53 2.84 47.93
N LYS A 118 -20.27 2.56 48.27
CA LYS A 118 -19.90 1.91 49.54
C LYS A 118 -20.23 2.79 50.75
N ILE A 119 -20.02 4.10 50.65
CA ILE A 119 -20.39 5.07 51.70
C ILE A 119 -21.91 5.11 51.85
N GLU A 120 -22.66 5.12 50.76
CA GLU A 120 -24.12 5.08 50.74
C GLU A 120 -24.66 3.80 51.41
N GLN A 121 -24.11 2.62 51.07
CA GLN A 121 -24.50 1.35 51.68
C GLN A 121 -24.17 1.30 53.18
N LYS A 122 -23.01 1.82 53.60
CA LYS A 122 -22.66 1.92 55.03
C LYS A 122 -23.58 2.90 55.78
N ALA A 123 -23.99 4.00 55.13
CA ALA A 123 -24.97 4.94 55.69
C ALA A 123 -26.34 4.27 55.90
N LYS A 124 -26.80 3.48 54.91
CA LYS A 124 -28.05 2.70 54.97
C LYS A 124 -28.00 1.51 55.94
N GLY A 125 -26.83 0.91 56.16
CA GLY A 125 -26.62 -0.17 57.12
C GLY A 125 -26.49 0.32 58.57
N ALA A 126 -25.83 1.47 58.78
CA ALA A 126 -25.68 2.09 60.11
C ALA A 126 -27.01 2.65 60.66
N SER A 127 -27.90 3.13 59.79
CA SER A 127 -29.26 3.52 60.18
C SER A 127 -30.13 2.35 60.65
N LYS A 128 -29.81 1.12 60.23
CA LYS A 128 -30.52 -0.12 60.61
C LYS A 128 -30.05 -0.75 61.93
N LYS A 129 -28.85 -0.40 62.42
CA LYS A 129 -28.18 -1.05 63.58
C LYS A 129 -28.10 -0.19 64.86
N LYS A 130 -28.47 1.11 64.81
CA LYS A 130 -28.49 2.03 65.96
C LYS A 130 -29.90 2.62 66.18
N SER A 131 -30.78 1.84 66.79
CA SER A 131 -32.11 2.28 67.26
C SER A 131 -32.09 2.91 68.66
N THR A 132 -30.94 3.04 69.32
CA THR A 132 -30.81 3.69 70.63
C THR A 132 -29.64 4.68 70.64
N GLU A 133 -29.83 5.78 71.38
CA GLU A 133 -28.94 6.93 71.64
C GLU A 133 -29.05 8.15 70.69
N GLY A 134 -29.56 9.23 71.29
CA GLY A 134 -29.73 10.57 70.73
C GLY A 134 -28.51 11.47 70.93
N GLY A 135 -28.48 12.60 70.23
CA GLY A 135 -27.47 13.65 70.36
C GLY A 135 -26.47 13.75 69.21
N GLY A 136 -25.82 12.63 68.82
CA GLY A 136 -24.77 12.63 67.78
C GLY A 136 -25.23 12.38 66.33
N ARG A 137 -26.52 12.06 66.11
CA ARG A 137 -27.05 11.53 64.84
C ARG A 137 -26.96 12.53 63.67
N LEU A 138 -27.39 13.77 63.87
CA LEU A 138 -27.42 14.77 62.79
C LEU A 138 -26.03 15.16 62.30
N ALA A 139 -25.07 15.30 63.22
CA ALA A 139 -23.69 15.66 62.88
C ALA A 139 -23.02 14.56 62.05
N HIS A 140 -23.21 13.29 62.45
CA HIS A 140 -22.61 12.15 61.74
C HIS A 140 -23.27 11.91 60.38
N GLN A 141 -24.59 12.06 60.27
CA GLN A 141 -25.35 11.89 59.02
C GLN A 141 -25.05 12.99 57.99
N LYS A 142 -24.93 14.25 58.43
CA LYS A 142 -24.47 15.37 57.58
C LYS A 142 -23.02 15.19 57.11
N SER A 143 -22.14 14.65 57.95
CA SER A 143 -20.73 14.40 57.58
C SER A 143 -20.58 13.31 56.50
N ILE A 144 -21.43 12.27 56.55
CA ILE A 144 -21.41 11.15 55.61
C ILE A 144 -21.98 11.58 54.25
N GLY A 145 -23.12 12.29 54.24
CA GLY A 145 -23.70 12.85 53.00
C GLY A 145 -22.81 13.92 52.34
N SER A 146 -22.07 14.72 53.13
CA SER A 146 -21.09 15.67 52.59
C SER A 146 -19.90 14.95 51.93
N LYS A 147 -19.39 13.88 52.54
CA LYS A 147 -18.32 13.04 51.95
C LYS A 147 -18.79 12.34 50.68
N GLU A 148 -20.01 11.84 50.64
CA GLU A 148 -20.62 11.22 49.46
C GLU A 148 -20.77 12.21 48.29
N LYS A 149 -21.32 13.40 48.53
CA LYS A 149 -21.48 14.46 47.52
C LYS A 149 -20.12 14.91 46.96
N LYS A 150 -19.08 14.97 47.79
CA LYS A 150 -17.70 15.24 47.34
C LYS A 150 -17.18 14.16 46.40
N MET A 151 -17.42 12.88 46.69
CA MET A 151 -16.98 11.77 45.82
C MET A 151 -17.77 11.71 44.51
N HIS A 152 -19.07 12.00 44.53
CA HIS A 152 -19.88 12.12 43.32
C HIS A 152 -19.46 13.29 42.43
N ASN A 153 -19.20 14.46 43.03
CA ASN A 153 -18.72 15.62 42.28
C ASN A 153 -17.31 15.39 41.71
N ALA A 154 -16.44 14.69 42.45
CA ALA A 154 -15.13 14.27 41.94
C ALA A 154 -15.26 13.33 40.72
N ALA A 155 -16.14 12.33 40.78
CA ALA A 155 -16.41 11.47 39.63
C ALA A 155 -16.94 12.25 38.42
N LYS A 156 -17.93 13.13 38.62
CA LYS A 156 -18.46 14.00 37.54
C LYS A 156 -17.40 14.92 36.93
N SER A 157 -16.48 15.44 37.75
CA SER A 157 -15.39 16.29 37.25
C SER A 157 -14.40 15.49 36.37
N LEU A 158 -14.15 14.22 36.70
CA LEU A 158 -13.31 13.33 35.90
C LEU A 158 -13.99 12.97 34.58
N GLU A 159 -15.30 12.72 34.59
CA GLU A 159 -16.11 12.48 33.39
C GLU A 159 -16.11 13.70 32.46
N HIS A 160 -16.21 14.91 33.02
CA HIS A 160 -16.13 16.14 32.23
C HIS A 160 -14.73 16.35 31.65
N ARG A 161 -13.66 15.90 32.33
CA ARG A 161 -12.30 15.90 31.79
C ARG A 161 -12.13 14.87 30.65
N ILE A 162 -12.75 13.70 30.77
CA ILE A 162 -12.78 12.69 29.70
C ILE A 162 -13.50 13.27 28.47
N ALA A 163 -14.63 13.95 28.66
CA ALA A 163 -15.34 14.59 27.55
C ALA A 163 -14.54 15.75 26.93
N ALA A 164 -13.72 16.45 27.71
CA ALA A 164 -12.87 17.55 27.25
C ALA A 164 -11.59 17.11 26.52
N LEU A 165 -11.15 15.85 26.68
CA LEU A 165 -9.97 15.31 25.99
C LEU A 165 -10.15 15.29 24.45
N GLY A 166 -11.36 15.50 23.93
CA GLY A 166 -11.63 15.49 22.50
C GLY A 166 -11.54 14.08 21.92
N ASN A 167 -11.36 13.97 20.61
CA ASN A 167 -11.12 12.72 19.91
C ASN A 167 -9.82 12.84 19.12
N VAL A 168 -8.87 11.93 19.36
CA VAL A 168 -7.71 11.73 18.47
C VAL A 168 -8.10 10.68 17.45
N GLU A 169 -7.87 10.95 16.16
CA GLU A 169 -8.11 9.99 15.09
C GLU A 169 -7.21 8.77 15.28
N ALA A 170 -7.78 7.57 15.17
CA ALA A 170 -6.99 6.35 15.22
C ALA A 170 -6.07 6.29 14.00
N PRO A 171 -4.80 5.88 14.16
CA PRO A 171 -3.93 5.62 13.04
C PRO A 171 -4.57 4.62 12.08
N GLU A 172 -4.34 4.79 10.77
CA GLU A 172 -4.77 3.82 9.78
C GLU A 172 -4.09 2.46 10.06
N ASP A 173 -4.90 1.47 10.37
CA ASP A 173 -4.45 0.15 10.81
C ASP A 173 -4.05 -0.67 9.57
N ILE A 174 -2.73 -0.87 9.35
CA ILE A 174 -2.23 -1.75 8.30
C ILE A 174 -2.47 -3.19 8.77
N ARG A 175 -3.64 -3.75 8.43
CA ARG A 175 -3.92 -5.16 8.71
C ARG A 175 -2.86 -6.02 8.04
N ARG A 176 -2.07 -6.74 8.83
CA ARG A 176 -1.14 -7.74 8.31
C ARG A 176 -1.93 -8.84 7.63
N ILE A 177 -1.79 -8.93 6.31
CA ILE A 177 -2.42 -9.96 5.49
C ILE A 177 -1.54 -11.18 5.57
N ARG A 178 -2.07 -12.28 6.10
CA ARG A 178 -1.40 -13.58 6.07
C ARG A 178 -2.07 -14.45 5.04
N PHE A 179 -1.32 -14.78 3.99
CA PHE A 179 -1.76 -15.77 3.03
C PHE A 179 -1.64 -17.16 3.66
N ARG A 180 -2.73 -17.93 3.59
CA ARG A 180 -2.76 -19.31 4.06
C ARG A 180 -2.63 -20.19 2.83
N GLN A 181 -1.58 -21.00 2.79
CA GLN A 181 -1.51 -22.06 1.79
C GLN A 181 -2.30 -23.26 2.32
N SER A 182 -3.31 -23.68 1.56
CA SER A 182 -4.03 -24.92 1.85
C SER A 182 -3.04 -26.09 1.81
N LYS A 183 -3.10 -27.01 2.78
CA LYS A 183 -2.24 -28.21 2.82
C LYS A 183 -2.25 -29.01 1.50
N ALA A 184 -3.37 -28.97 0.79
CA ALA A 184 -3.54 -29.61 -0.52
C ALA A 184 -2.62 -29.03 -1.63
N LEU A 185 -2.05 -27.85 -1.41
CA LEU A 185 -1.18 -27.12 -2.33
C LEU A 185 0.29 -27.13 -1.89
N GLU A 186 0.63 -27.84 -0.80
CA GLU A 186 2.00 -27.99 -0.34
C GLU A 186 2.84 -28.72 -1.39
N LEU A 187 3.97 -28.11 -1.73
CA LEU A 187 5.02 -28.69 -2.55
C LEU A 187 6.17 -29.10 -1.62
N HIS A 188 6.72 -30.30 -1.83
CA HIS A 188 7.88 -30.79 -1.07
C HIS A 188 9.17 -30.81 -1.88
N ASN A 189 9.07 -30.63 -3.20
CA ASN A 189 10.24 -30.55 -4.06
C ASN A 189 10.92 -29.19 -3.82
N PRO A 190 12.22 -29.15 -3.44
CA PRO A 190 12.95 -27.90 -3.24
C PRO A 190 13.04 -27.04 -4.50
N TYR A 191 12.93 -27.62 -5.69
CA TYR A 191 12.94 -26.90 -6.97
C TYR A 191 11.72 -27.29 -7.80
N PRO A 192 10.56 -26.64 -7.60
CA PRO A 192 9.32 -27.03 -8.26
C PRO A 192 9.31 -26.80 -9.78
N ILE A 193 10.16 -25.91 -10.31
CA ILE A 193 10.36 -25.67 -11.74
C ILE A 193 11.85 -25.75 -12.04
N VAL A 194 12.21 -26.57 -13.04
CA VAL A 194 13.57 -26.76 -13.50
C VAL A 194 13.60 -26.71 -15.02
N GLY A 195 14.52 -25.93 -15.59
CA GLY A 195 14.86 -25.98 -17.00
C GLY A 195 16.25 -26.57 -17.19
N THR A 196 16.39 -27.63 -17.98
CA THR A 196 17.66 -28.27 -18.32
C THR A 196 17.90 -28.18 -19.81
N GLU A 197 19.03 -27.59 -20.19
CA GLU A 197 19.51 -27.50 -21.57
C GLU A 197 18.46 -26.96 -22.56
N ILE A 198 17.67 -25.97 -22.12
CA ILE A 198 16.58 -25.42 -22.92
C ILE A 198 17.14 -24.64 -24.12
N ASN A 199 16.50 -24.85 -25.26
CA ASN A 199 16.78 -24.16 -26.51
C ASN A 199 15.49 -23.54 -27.03
N LYS A 200 15.53 -22.26 -27.44
CA LYS A 200 14.36 -21.60 -28.02
C LYS A 200 14.76 -20.66 -29.12
N ILE A 201 14.10 -20.83 -30.26
CA ILE A 201 14.23 -19.96 -31.42
C ILE A 201 12.85 -19.36 -31.68
N PHE A 202 12.81 -18.06 -31.96
CA PHE A 202 11.59 -17.34 -32.33
C PHE A 202 11.82 -16.63 -33.66
N GLY A 203 11.14 -17.08 -34.72
CA GLY A 203 11.49 -16.71 -36.09
C GLY A 203 12.92 -17.13 -36.39
N ASP A 204 13.77 -16.17 -36.78
CA ASP A 204 15.20 -16.40 -37.06
C ASP A 204 16.12 -16.11 -35.86
N LYS A 205 15.55 -15.68 -34.73
CA LYS A 205 16.33 -15.25 -33.56
C LYS A 205 16.36 -16.34 -32.49
N ALA A 206 17.54 -16.88 -32.21
CA ALA A 206 17.77 -17.71 -31.02
C ALA A 206 17.67 -16.86 -29.75
N LEU A 207 16.71 -17.19 -28.88
CA LEU A 207 16.49 -16.55 -27.59
C LEU A 207 17.23 -17.28 -26.46
N PHE A 208 17.23 -18.62 -26.50
CA PHE A 208 17.94 -19.46 -25.53
C PHE A 208 18.78 -20.51 -26.25
N GLU A 209 20.04 -20.67 -25.80
CA GLU A 209 20.98 -21.69 -26.29
C GLU A 209 21.61 -22.41 -25.10
N ASN A 210 21.25 -23.69 -24.93
CA ASN A 210 21.68 -24.56 -23.83
C ASN A 210 21.61 -23.86 -22.45
N ALA A 211 20.48 -23.17 -22.19
CA ALA A 211 20.28 -22.47 -20.93
C ALA A 211 19.70 -23.44 -19.88
N SER A 212 20.13 -23.32 -18.62
CA SER A 212 19.61 -24.11 -17.52
C SER A 212 19.31 -23.22 -16.32
N PHE A 213 18.24 -23.51 -15.61
CA PHE A 213 17.82 -22.74 -14.44
C PHE A 213 17.01 -23.59 -13.47
N GLN A 214 16.96 -23.18 -12.20
CA GLN A 214 16.17 -23.83 -11.17
C GLN A 214 15.45 -22.78 -10.34
N ILE A 215 14.15 -22.94 -10.14
CA ILE A 215 13.33 -22.01 -9.35
C ILE A 215 13.12 -22.66 -7.98
N PRO A 216 13.65 -22.09 -6.89
CA PRO A 216 13.49 -22.65 -5.56
C PRO A 216 12.04 -22.52 -5.05
N LEU A 217 11.63 -23.46 -4.22
CA LEU A 217 10.32 -23.45 -3.57
C LEU A 217 10.20 -22.29 -2.56
N GLY A 218 9.10 -21.55 -2.62
CA GLY A 218 8.78 -20.48 -1.67
C GLY A 218 9.56 -19.18 -1.89
N ALA A 219 10.50 -19.19 -2.85
CA ALA A 219 11.29 -18.04 -3.23
C ALA A 219 10.52 -17.08 -4.14
N LYS A 220 10.89 -15.81 -4.05
CA LYS A 220 10.43 -14.74 -4.91
C LYS A 220 11.55 -14.49 -5.93
N VAL A 221 11.38 -15.09 -7.10
CA VAL A 221 12.37 -15.11 -8.17
C VAL A 221 12.07 -14.01 -9.18
N ALA A 222 13.01 -13.10 -9.39
CA ALA A 222 12.88 -12.06 -10.38
C ALA A 222 13.64 -12.40 -11.67
N LEU A 223 13.01 -12.13 -12.82
CA LEU A 223 13.62 -12.26 -14.14
C LEU A 223 13.96 -10.87 -14.68
N THR A 224 15.25 -10.62 -14.91
CA THR A 224 15.78 -9.36 -15.42
C THR A 224 16.48 -9.55 -16.77
N GLY A 225 16.59 -8.47 -17.55
CA GLY A 225 17.24 -8.50 -18.86
C GLY A 225 16.69 -7.42 -19.79
N GLY A 226 17.43 -7.12 -20.86
CA GLY A 226 17.02 -6.13 -21.87
C GLY A 226 15.69 -6.44 -22.55
N ASN A 227 15.15 -5.49 -23.30
CA ASN A 227 13.92 -5.70 -24.06
C ASN A 227 14.16 -6.73 -25.19
N GLY A 228 13.23 -7.67 -25.37
CA GLY A 228 13.33 -8.71 -26.40
C GLY A 228 14.41 -9.78 -26.15
N THR A 229 14.84 -9.96 -24.90
CA THR A 229 15.73 -11.05 -24.45
C THR A 229 15.00 -12.38 -24.23
N GLY A 230 13.66 -12.38 -24.17
CA GLY A 230 12.86 -13.59 -24.01
C GLY A 230 12.26 -13.82 -22.62
N LYS A 231 12.17 -12.79 -21.76
CA LYS A 231 11.56 -12.89 -20.41
C LYS A 231 10.14 -13.47 -20.42
N THR A 232 9.22 -12.81 -21.15
CA THR A 232 7.85 -13.31 -21.36
C THR A 232 7.85 -14.67 -22.03
N THR A 233 8.75 -14.90 -23.00
CA THR A 233 8.88 -16.20 -23.67
C THR A 233 9.23 -17.31 -22.69
N LEU A 234 10.14 -17.08 -21.73
CA LEU A 234 10.49 -18.06 -20.70
C LEU A 234 9.27 -18.42 -19.84
N ILE A 235 8.46 -17.44 -19.44
CA ILE A 235 7.20 -17.69 -18.72
C ILE A 235 6.25 -18.54 -19.59
N GLN A 236 6.12 -18.22 -20.88
CA GLN A 236 5.29 -19.01 -21.79
C GLN A 236 5.81 -20.45 -21.97
N MET A 237 7.13 -20.64 -22.03
CA MET A 237 7.73 -21.98 -22.10
C MET A 237 7.39 -22.81 -20.85
N ILE A 238 7.44 -22.18 -19.66
CA ILE A 238 7.05 -22.81 -18.39
C ILE A 238 5.57 -23.19 -18.42
N LEU A 239 4.69 -22.28 -18.83
CA LEU A 239 3.24 -22.54 -18.88
C LEU A 239 2.85 -23.65 -19.85
N ASN A 240 3.54 -23.73 -20.99
CA ASN A 240 3.27 -24.72 -22.02
C ASN A 240 3.96 -26.07 -21.77
N HIS A 241 4.71 -26.22 -20.67
CA HIS A 241 5.50 -27.42 -20.37
C HIS A 241 6.39 -27.83 -21.55
N GLU A 242 7.11 -26.86 -22.13
CA GLU A 242 7.95 -27.11 -23.29
C GLU A 242 9.12 -28.06 -22.98
N GLU A 243 9.74 -28.59 -24.04
CA GLU A 243 10.87 -29.51 -23.94
C GLU A 243 12.02 -28.92 -23.12
N GLY A 244 12.58 -29.75 -22.22
CA GLY A 244 13.61 -29.33 -21.27
C GLY A 244 13.08 -28.65 -20.00
N ILE A 245 11.77 -28.40 -19.88
CA ILE A 245 11.16 -27.85 -18.65
C ILE A 245 10.44 -28.95 -17.86
N SER A 246 10.87 -29.15 -16.62
CA SER A 246 10.25 -30.03 -15.65
C SER A 246 9.51 -29.21 -14.59
N ILE A 247 8.24 -29.54 -14.37
CA ILE A 247 7.39 -28.91 -13.36
C ILE A 247 6.83 -29.98 -12.44
N SER A 248 6.81 -29.69 -11.14
CA SER A 248 6.27 -30.61 -10.14
C SER A 248 4.79 -30.93 -10.42
N PRO A 249 4.34 -32.20 -10.38
CA PRO A 249 2.97 -32.59 -10.75
C PRO A 249 1.86 -31.95 -9.91
N LYS A 250 2.16 -31.54 -8.67
CA LYS A 250 1.23 -30.84 -7.77
C LYS A 250 1.30 -29.32 -7.90
N ALA A 251 2.07 -28.79 -8.83
CA ALA A 251 2.15 -27.36 -9.08
C ALA A 251 0.82 -26.86 -9.66
N LYS A 252 0.27 -25.83 -9.02
CA LYS A 252 -0.85 -25.05 -9.54
C LYS A 252 -0.33 -23.65 -9.81
N ILE A 253 -0.16 -23.37 -11.10
CA ILE A 253 0.43 -22.13 -11.59
C ILE A 253 -0.68 -21.11 -11.88
N GLY A 254 -0.59 -19.93 -11.26
CA GLY A 254 -1.36 -18.76 -11.64
C GLY A 254 -0.51 -17.87 -12.54
N TYR A 255 -1.05 -17.40 -13.66
CA TYR A 255 -0.32 -16.52 -14.60
C TYR A 255 -0.96 -15.14 -14.72
N PHE A 256 -0.16 -14.10 -14.46
CA PHE A 256 -0.51 -12.71 -14.67
C PHE A 256 0.15 -12.25 -15.98
N ALA A 257 -0.62 -12.22 -17.07
CA ALA A 257 -0.20 -11.64 -18.34
C ALA A 257 -0.26 -10.11 -18.33
N GLN A 258 0.63 -9.48 -19.11
CA GLN A 258 0.62 -8.02 -19.34
C GLN A 258 -0.67 -7.54 -20.01
N ASN A 259 -1.31 -8.37 -20.85
CA ASN A 259 -2.55 -8.09 -21.58
C ASN A 259 -3.44 -9.34 -21.63
N GLY A 260 -4.77 -9.17 -21.52
CA GLY A 260 -5.72 -10.20 -21.95
C GLY A 260 -6.55 -10.91 -20.87
N TYR A 261 -6.85 -10.26 -19.74
CA TYR A 261 -7.78 -10.85 -18.77
C TYR A 261 -9.20 -10.89 -19.31
N LYS A 262 -9.74 -12.11 -19.39
CA LYS A 262 -11.16 -12.34 -19.61
C LYS A 262 -11.81 -12.45 -18.23
N TYR A 263 -12.69 -11.51 -17.91
CA TYR A 263 -13.53 -11.56 -16.72
C TYR A 263 -14.99 -11.37 -17.15
N ASN A 264 -15.90 -11.97 -16.40
CA ASN A 264 -17.31 -11.73 -16.61
C ASN A 264 -17.65 -10.33 -16.07
N SER A 265 -18.09 -9.42 -16.94
CA SER A 265 -18.37 -8.03 -16.57
C SER A 265 -19.61 -7.85 -15.69
N ASN A 266 -20.45 -8.87 -15.57
CA ASN A 266 -21.77 -8.76 -14.94
C ASN A 266 -21.81 -9.16 -13.46
N GLN A 267 -20.71 -9.69 -12.93
CA GLN A 267 -20.58 -9.99 -11.50
C GLN A 267 -20.11 -8.77 -10.71
N ASN A 268 -20.31 -8.78 -9.40
CA ASN A 268 -19.74 -7.75 -8.53
C ASN A 268 -18.33 -8.13 -8.04
N VAL A 269 -17.64 -7.14 -7.45
CA VAL A 269 -16.26 -7.30 -6.95
C VAL A 269 -16.14 -8.42 -5.91
N MET A 270 -17.07 -8.51 -4.96
CA MET A 270 -17.02 -9.53 -3.91
C MET A 270 -17.25 -10.93 -4.47
N GLU A 271 -18.27 -11.12 -5.30
CA GLU A 271 -18.59 -12.39 -5.96
C GLU A 271 -17.39 -12.90 -6.77
N PHE A 272 -16.77 -12.01 -7.54
CA PHE A 272 -15.57 -12.34 -8.31
C PHE A 272 -14.42 -12.81 -7.43
N MET A 273 -14.23 -12.20 -6.25
CA MET A 273 -13.16 -12.58 -5.32
C MET A 273 -13.45 -13.86 -4.54
N GLN A 274 -14.72 -14.19 -4.33
CA GLN A 274 -15.12 -15.41 -3.64
C GLN A 274 -15.04 -16.64 -4.53
N GLU A 275 -15.12 -16.47 -5.85
CA GLU A 275 -14.95 -17.55 -6.81
C GLU A 275 -13.51 -18.10 -6.78
N ASP A 276 -13.39 -19.42 -6.58
CA ASP A 276 -12.13 -20.19 -6.50
C ASP A 276 -11.17 -19.76 -5.37
N CYS A 277 -11.73 -19.21 -4.29
CA CYS A 277 -11.00 -18.68 -3.15
C CYS A 277 -11.36 -19.43 -1.85
N ASP A 278 -10.34 -19.81 -1.06
CA ASP A 278 -10.53 -20.49 0.24
C ASP A 278 -10.66 -19.51 1.42
N TYR A 279 -10.54 -18.21 1.17
CA TYR A 279 -10.48 -17.18 2.20
C TYR A 279 -11.87 -16.70 2.61
N ASN A 280 -11.99 -16.27 3.87
CA ASN A 280 -13.24 -15.70 4.34
C ASN A 280 -13.45 -14.26 3.86
N ILE A 281 -14.69 -13.77 3.97
CA ILE A 281 -15.07 -12.43 3.51
C ILE A 281 -14.24 -11.32 4.20
N SER A 282 -13.86 -11.50 5.47
CA SER A 282 -13.06 -10.49 6.20
C SER A 282 -11.62 -10.42 5.68
N GLU A 283 -11.03 -11.56 5.34
CA GLU A 283 -9.70 -11.66 4.72
C GLU A 283 -9.71 -11.04 3.32
N ILE A 284 -10.71 -11.37 2.49
CA ILE A 284 -10.90 -10.76 1.16
C ILE A 284 -11.04 -9.24 1.27
N ARG A 285 -11.87 -8.75 2.20
CA ARG A 285 -12.02 -7.30 2.45
C ARG A 285 -10.72 -6.64 2.85
N SER A 286 -9.88 -7.32 3.61
CA SER A 286 -8.61 -6.76 4.07
C SER A 286 -7.61 -6.62 2.91
N VAL A 287 -7.54 -7.61 2.02
CA VAL A 287 -6.71 -7.53 0.78
C VAL A 287 -7.23 -6.48 -0.19
N LEU A 288 -8.55 -6.42 -0.40
CA LEU A 288 -9.14 -5.39 -1.26
C LEU A 288 -8.88 -3.99 -0.69
N ALA A 289 -9.01 -3.79 0.62
CA ALA A 289 -8.72 -2.53 1.27
C ALA A 289 -7.24 -2.12 1.12
N SER A 290 -6.29 -3.06 1.24
CA SER A 290 -4.87 -2.74 0.99
C SER A 290 -4.60 -2.34 -0.45
N MET A 291 -5.36 -2.90 -1.41
CA MET A 291 -5.30 -2.52 -2.82
C MET A 291 -6.10 -1.24 -3.14
N GLY A 292 -6.60 -0.53 -2.12
CA GLY A 292 -7.27 0.77 -2.27
C GLY A 292 -8.78 0.70 -2.55
N PHE A 293 -9.42 -0.47 -2.46
CA PHE A 293 -10.87 -0.58 -2.58
C PHE A 293 -11.56 -0.16 -1.28
N LYS A 294 -12.46 0.82 -1.37
CA LYS A 294 -13.29 1.26 -0.25
C LYS A 294 -14.49 0.33 -0.06
N GLN A 295 -15.15 0.45 1.09
CA GLN A 295 -16.32 -0.37 1.41
C GLN A 295 -17.45 -0.25 0.37
N ASN A 296 -17.63 0.94 -0.19
CA ASN A 296 -18.63 1.19 -1.24
C ASN A 296 -18.23 0.59 -2.60
N ASP A 297 -16.95 0.28 -2.81
CA ASP A 297 -16.45 -0.27 -4.07
C ASP A 297 -16.71 -1.78 -4.18
N ILE A 298 -16.83 -2.46 -3.05
CA ILE A 298 -17.01 -3.91 -2.95
C ILE A 298 -18.32 -4.39 -3.61
N GLY A 299 -19.36 -3.55 -3.58
CA GLY A 299 -20.65 -3.87 -4.19
C GLY A 299 -20.76 -3.48 -5.66
N LYS A 300 -19.73 -2.85 -6.25
CA LYS A 300 -19.78 -2.38 -7.64
C LYS A 300 -19.72 -3.55 -8.62
N SER A 301 -20.37 -3.37 -9.76
CA SER A 301 -20.21 -4.23 -10.93
C SER A 301 -18.82 -4.06 -11.53
N LEU A 302 -18.22 -5.16 -12.02
CA LEU A 302 -16.92 -5.12 -12.71
C LEU A 302 -16.96 -4.24 -13.97
N SER A 303 -18.11 -4.07 -14.61
CA SER A 303 -18.29 -3.20 -15.78
C SER A 303 -18.07 -1.71 -15.51
N VAL A 304 -18.16 -1.28 -14.25
CA VAL A 304 -18.03 0.14 -13.85
C VAL A 304 -16.61 0.50 -13.42
N LEU A 305 -15.79 -0.50 -13.11
CA LEU A 305 -14.42 -0.29 -12.65
C LEU A 305 -13.54 0.24 -13.78
N SER A 306 -12.60 1.12 -13.41
CA SER A 306 -11.53 1.55 -14.29
C SER A 306 -10.56 0.40 -14.59
N GLY A 307 -9.81 0.50 -15.70
CA GLY A 307 -8.81 -0.53 -16.05
C GLY A 307 -7.76 -0.75 -14.96
N GLY A 308 -7.34 0.31 -14.26
CA GLY A 308 -6.42 0.21 -13.13
C GLY A 308 -7.03 -0.52 -11.93
N GLU A 309 -8.30 -0.25 -11.59
CA GLU A 309 -9.01 -0.99 -10.54
C GLU A 309 -9.18 -2.47 -10.91
N ILE A 310 -9.50 -2.77 -12.17
CA ILE A 310 -9.58 -4.16 -12.65
C ILE A 310 -8.25 -4.89 -12.46
N ILE A 311 -7.13 -4.26 -12.79
CA ILE A 311 -5.80 -4.87 -12.63
C ILE A 311 -5.49 -5.11 -11.15
N LYS A 312 -5.79 -4.15 -10.26
CA LYS A 312 -5.67 -4.32 -8.81
C LYS A 312 -6.49 -5.51 -8.31
N LEU A 313 -7.73 -5.64 -8.80
CA LEU A 313 -8.64 -6.72 -8.43
C LEU A 313 -8.12 -8.09 -8.90
N LEU A 314 -7.59 -8.16 -10.12
CA LEU A 314 -7.04 -9.39 -10.70
C LEU A 314 -5.79 -9.84 -9.94
N LEU A 315 -4.89 -8.92 -9.60
CA LEU A 315 -3.72 -9.22 -8.77
C LEU A 315 -4.14 -9.75 -7.41
N ALA A 316 -5.14 -9.12 -6.76
CA ALA A 316 -5.70 -9.60 -5.51
C ALA A 316 -6.28 -11.01 -5.66
N LYS A 317 -7.10 -11.27 -6.68
CA LYS A 317 -7.67 -12.62 -6.95
C LYS A 317 -6.58 -13.65 -7.17
N MET A 318 -5.52 -13.31 -7.89
CA MET A 318 -4.40 -14.23 -8.13
C MET A 318 -3.64 -14.58 -6.85
N LEU A 319 -3.33 -13.59 -6.02
CA LEU A 319 -2.64 -13.81 -4.74
C LEU A 319 -3.49 -14.61 -3.74
N MET A 320 -4.81 -14.45 -3.79
CA MET A 320 -5.76 -15.16 -2.94
C MET A 320 -6.26 -16.49 -3.54
N GLY A 321 -5.93 -16.78 -4.79
CA GLY A 321 -6.38 -17.98 -5.48
C GLY A 321 -5.68 -19.25 -4.98
N ARG A 322 -6.20 -20.42 -5.40
CA ARG A 322 -5.63 -21.73 -5.09
C ARG A 322 -4.39 -22.06 -5.94
N TYR A 323 -3.38 -21.20 -5.88
CA TYR A 323 -2.09 -21.35 -6.56
C TYR A 323 -0.97 -21.55 -5.54
N ASN A 324 0.07 -22.31 -5.91
CA ASN A 324 1.32 -22.43 -5.13
C ASN A 324 2.53 -21.86 -5.86
N ILE A 325 2.37 -21.54 -7.15
CA ILE A 325 3.33 -20.82 -7.97
C ILE A 325 2.60 -19.71 -8.70
N LEU A 326 3.10 -18.49 -8.64
CA LEU A 326 2.60 -17.36 -9.41
C LEU A 326 3.65 -16.91 -10.42
N LEU A 327 3.27 -16.78 -11.69
CA LEU A 327 4.09 -16.19 -12.73
C LEU A 327 3.51 -14.82 -13.06
N MET A 328 4.28 -13.74 -12.92
CA MET A 328 3.79 -12.38 -13.12
C MET A 328 4.64 -11.64 -14.15
N ASP A 329 4.03 -11.25 -15.27
CA ASP A 329 4.70 -10.48 -16.32
C ASP A 329 4.33 -9.00 -16.21
N GLU A 330 5.29 -8.20 -15.73
CA GLU A 330 5.18 -6.74 -15.51
C GLU A 330 3.91 -6.30 -14.74
N PRO A 331 3.69 -6.82 -13.51
CA PRO A 331 2.49 -6.51 -12.73
C PRO A 331 2.40 -5.04 -12.29
N SER A 332 3.50 -4.28 -12.36
CA SER A 332 3.59 -2.90 -11.89
C SER A 332 3.07 -1.85 -12.89
N ASN A 333 2.95 -2.16 -14.18
CA ASN A 333 2.77 -1.14 -15.24
C ASN A 333 1.48 -0.32 -15.16
N PHE A 334 0.47 -0.81 -14.45
CA PHE A 334 -0.85 -0.18 -14.36
C PHE A 334 -1.26 0.15 -12.93
N LEU A 335 -0.30 0.09 -11.99
CA LEU A 335 -0.54 0.38 -10.60
C LEU A 335 -0.11 1.81 -10.28
N ASP A 336 -0.94 2.47 -9.48
CA ASP A 336 -0.50 3.68 -8.80
C ASP A 336 0.51 3.30 -7.70
N ILE A 337 1.25 4.31 -7.25
CA ILE A 337 2.29 4.14 -6.24
C ILE A 337 1.78 3.40 -4.99
N PRO A 338 0.62 3.77 -4.38
CA PRO A 338 0.11 3.07 -3.20
C PRO A 338 -0.24 1.60 -3.46
N SER A 339 -0.83 1.28 -4.62
CA SER A 339 -1.18 -0.12 -4.92
C SER A 339 0.05 -0.95 -5.23
N LEU A 340 1.11 -0.35 -5.76
CA LEU A 340 2.38 -1.03 -5.94
C LEU A 340 3.06 -1.31 -4.59
N GLU A 341 2.99 -0.39 -3.62
CA GLU A 341 3.46 -0.64 -2.24
C GLU A 341 2.67 -1.76 -1.58
N ALA A 342 1.34 -1.77 -1.78
CA ALA A 342 0.49 -2.84 -1.30
C ALA A 342 0.87 -4.18 -1.95
N LEU A 343 1.06 -4.21 -3.27
CA LEU A 343 1.50 -5.41 -3.98
C LEU A 343 2.82 -5.96 -3.43
N GLU A 344 3.80 -5.10 -3.15
CA GLU A 344 5.07 -5.51 -2.53
C GLU A 344 4.86 -6.23 -1.20
N ILE A 345 4.01 -5.67 -0.32
CA ILE A 345 3.69 -6.28 0.97
C ILE A 345 3.01 -7.64 0.76
N LEU A 346 2.05 -7.72 -0.18
CA LEU A 346 1.34 -8.96 -0.45
C LEU A 346 2.26 -10.05 -1.03
N MET A 347 3.16 -9.69 -1.94
CA MET A 347 4.12 -10.63 -2.53
C MET A 347 5.11 -11.16 -1.49
N LYS A 348 5.53 -10.33 -0.53
CA LYS A 348 6.38 -10.75 0.60
C LYS A 348 5.70 -11.76 1.51
N GLU A 349 4.45 -11.50 1.85
CA GLU A 349 3.64 -12.35 2.75
C GLU A 349 3.09 -13.60 2.05
N TYR A 350 3.23 -13.71 0.72
CA TYR A 350 2.81 -14.88 -0.02
C TYR A 350 3.71 -16.08 0.30
N ALA A 351 3.08 -17.18 0.74
CA ALA A 351 3.77 -18.39 1.16
C ALA A 351 4.32 -19.23 -0.01
N GLY A 352 3.71 -19.11 -1.19
CA GLY A 352 4.11 -19.85 -2.38
C GLY A 352 5.33 -19.25 -3.10
N THR A 353 5.65 -19.84 -4.24
CA THR A 353 6.73 -19.35 -5.11
C THR A 353 6.19 -18.26 -6.02
N ILE A 354 6.92 -17.16 -6.21
CA ILE A 354 6.57 -16.13 -7.18
C ILE A 354 7.72 -16.01 -8.17
N VAL A 355 7.42 -16.06 -9.46
CA VAL A 355 8.35 -15.69 -10.53
C VAL A 355 7.80 -14.43 -11.16
N PHE A 356 8.54 -13.33 -11.14
CA PHE A 356 8.04 -12.07 -11.65
C PHE A 356 9.04 -11.35 -12.54
N ILE A 357 8.52 -10.63 -13.53
CA ILE A 357 9.29 -9.73 -14.39
C ILE A 357 8.90 -8.31 -13.98
N THR A 358 9.90 -7.48 -13.73
CA THR A 358 9.66 -6.06 -13.46
C THR A 358 10.82 -5.20 -13.95
N HIS A 359 10.47 -3.96 -14.31
CA HIS A 359 11.42 -2.87 -14.56
C HIS A 359 11.58 -1.95 -13.33
N ASP A 360 10.75 -2.14 -12.29
CA ASP A 360 10.83 -1.38 -11.05
C ASP A 360 11.95 -1.93 -10.16
N LYS A 361 12.97 -1.10 -9.94
CA LYS A 361 14.13 -1.45 -9.10
C LYS A 361 13.76 -1.64 -7.63
N ARG A 362 12.83 -0.86 -7.09
CA ARG A 362 12.42 -0.97 -5.68
C ARG A 362 11.64 -2.25 -5.46
N LEU A 363 10.73 -2.61 -6.37
CA LEU A 363 10.03 -3.90 -6.31
C LEU A 363 11.04 -5.07 -6.34
N LEU A 364 12.03 -4.99 -7.25
CA LEU A 364 13.10 -5.98 -7.35
C LEU A 364 13.88 -6.11 -6.04
N GLU A 365 14.39 -4.99 -5.51
CA GLU A 365 15.21 -4.95 -4.29
C GLU A 365 14.43 -5.37 -3.04
N ASN A 366 13.16 -5.00 -2.96
CA ASN A 366 12.35 -5.28 -1.79
C ASN A 366 11.83 -6.71 -1.75
N VAL A 367 11.47 -7.30 -2.90
CA VAL A 367 10.72 -8.56 -2.96
C VAL A 367 11.55 -9.74 -3.43
N ALA A 368 12.55 -9.55 -4.31
CA ALA A 368 13.27 -10.68 -4.88
C ALA A 368 14.22 -11.32 -3.86
N ASP A 369 14.05 -12.62 -3.64
CA ASP A 369 15.02 -13.46 -2.93
C ASP A 369 16.14 -13.92 -3.88
N VAL A 370 15.79 -14.11 -5.15
CA VAL A 370 16.68 -14.62 -6.20
C VAL A 370 16.47 -13.82 -7.47
N VAL A 371 17.56 -13.39 -8.11
CA VAL A 371 17.50 -12.65 -9.37
C VAL A 371 18.21 -13.44 -10.45
N TYR A 372 17.49 -13.74 -11.53
CA TYR A 372 18.08 -14.24 -12.77
C TYR A 372 18.19 -13.12 -13.78
N GLU A 373 19.31 -13.08 -14.50
CA GLU A 373 19.55 -12.17 -15.61
C GLU A 373 19.64 -12.96 -16.91
N ILE A 374 18.78 -12.60 -17.87
CA ILE A 374 18.82 -13.16 -19.22
C ILE A 374 19.77 -12.32 -20.06
N ARG A 375 20.93 -12.89 -20.37
CA ARG A 375 21.99 -12.25 -21.13
C ARG A 375 22.72 -13.28 -22.00
N ASP A 376 23.10 -12.88 -23.20
CA ASP A 376 23.87 -13.70 -24.14
C ASP A 376 23.23 -15.07 -24.40
N LYS A 377 21.88 -15.07 -24.53
CA LYS A 377 21.03 -16.26 -24.76
C LYS A 377 21.07 -17.31 -23.65
N LYS A 378 21.58 -16.94 -22.46
CA LYS A 378 21.62 -17.77 -21.26
C LYS A 378 20.87 -17.12 -20.12
N ILE A 379 20.53 -17.93 -19.13
CA ILE A 379 19.88 -17.50 -17.90
C ILE A 379 20.93 -17.64 -16.80
N ASN A 380 21.43 -16.51 -16.30
CA ASN A 380 22.49 -16.49 -15.31
C ASN A 380 21.93 -16.04 -13.97
N LEU A 381 22.32 -16.73 -12.89
CA LEU A 381 22.02 -16.27 -11.54
C LEU A 381 22.84 -15.00 -11.26
N LYS A 382 22.16 -13.93 -10.89
CA LYS A 382 22.81 -12.68 -10.49
C LYS A 382 23.16 -12.78 -9.01
N HIS A 383 24.46 -12.75 -8.72
CA HIS A 383 25.00 -12.80 -7.36
C HIS A 383 24.97 -11.44 -6.68
#